data_AF-A0A7N2LR67-F1
#
_entry.id   AF-A0A7N2LR67-F1
#
_cell.length_a   1.000
_cell.length_b   1.000
_cell.length_c   1.000
_cell.angle_alpha   90.00
_cell.angle_beta   90.00
_cell.angle_gamma   90.00
#
_symmetry.space_group_name_H-M   'P 1'
#
loop_
_entity.id
_entity.type
_entity.pdbx_description
1 polymer ?
#
loop_
_entity_poly.entity_id
_entity_poly.type
_entity_poly.pdbx_seq_one_letter_code
_entity_poly.pdbx_strand_id
1 'polypeptide(L)'
;MMVNHLQEFKDVQQLNGDRLEQLMNSLGGFDPVVGGSPCNNLAGSNRHHRDGFEGKESALFYDYFCILDLVKCIMTKKSMNFL
;
A
#
# COMPACT_ATOMS: atom_id res chain seq x y z
N MET A 1 -4.64 28.30 1.39
CA MET A 1 -3.25 27.88 1.67
C MET A 1 -3.25 26.36 1.67
N MET A 2 -2.54 25.71 0.76
CA MET A 2 -2.50 24.23 0.69
C MET A 2 -1.54 23.75 1.77
N VAL A 3 -2.05 23.05 2.78
CA VAL A 3 -1.21 22.46 3.84
C VAL A 3 -0.74 21.10 3.35
N ASN A 4 0.57 20.91 3.22
CA ASN A 4 1.15 19.62 2.88
C ASN A 4 1.25 18.76 4.13
N HIS A 5 0.61 17.59 4.13
CA HIS A 5 0.67 16.61 5.22
C HIS A 5 1.41 15.36 4.73
N LEU A 6 2.56 15.04 5.33
CA LEU A 6 3.34 13.84 5.05
C LEU A 6 3.36 12.93 6.28
N GLN A 7 3.02 11.66 6.08
CA GLN A 7 3.11 10.64 7.11
C GLN A 7 3.92 9.47 6.58
N GLU A 8 5.03 9.19 7.25
CA GLU A 8 5.99 8.18 6.83
C GLU A 8 5.85 6.90 7.65
N PHE A 9 5.95 5.77 6.97
CA PHE A 9 5.99 4.44 7.56
C PHE A 9 7.24 3.74 7.07
N LYS A 10 7.95 3.07 7.99
CA LYS A 10 9.19 2.36 7.64
C LYS A 10 8.92 1.06 6.88
N ASP A 11 7.75 0.46 7.12
CA ASP A 11 7.39 -0.84 6.56
C ASP A 11 5.92 -0.79 6.10
N VAL A 12 5.68 -1.28 4.89
CA VAL A 12 4.35 -1.36 4.27
C VAL A 12 3.41 -2.27 5.08
N GLN A 13 3.95 -3.25 5.80
CA GLN A 13 3.19 -4.17 6.64
C GLN A 13 2.54 -3.48 7.86
N GLN A 14 2.90 -2.22 8.15
CA GLN A 14 2.23 -1.41 9.17
C GLN A 14 0.89 -0.84 8.69
N LEU A 15 0.59 -0.91 7.38
CA LEU A 15 -0.64 -0.40 6.78
C LEU A 15 -1.75 -1.47 6.77
N ASN A 16 -2.12 -1.95 7.95
CA ASN A 16 -3.27 -2.84 8.12
C ASN A 16 -4.61 -2.06 8.04
N GLY A 17 -5.73 -2.79 8.06
CA GLY A 17 -7.07 -2.22 7.94
C GLY A 17 -7.36 -1.12 8.97
N ASP A 18 -7.12 -1.38 10.26
CA ASP A 18 -7.34 -0.41 11.33
C ASP A 18 -6.53 0.87 11.12
N ARG A 19 -5.26 0.72 10.71
CA ARG A 19 -4.38 1.86 10.45
C ARG A 19 -4.85 2.68 9.26
N LEU A 20 -5.29 2.02 8.18
CA LEU A 20 -5.85 2.69 7.01
C LEU A 20 -7.15 3.43 7.34
N GLU A 21 -8.04 2.83 8.14
CA GLU A 21 -9.25 3.50 8.60
C GLU A 21 -8.94 4.77 9.41
N GLN A 22 -7.98 4.69 10.35
CA GLN A 22 -7.52 5.85 11.12
C GLN A 22 -7.01 6.98 10.21
N LEU A 23 -6.18 6.65 9.21
CA LEU A 23 -5.64 7.61 8.24
C LEU A 23 -6.75 8.26 7.42
N MET A 24 -7.69 7.46 6.92
CA MET A 24 -8.81 7.99 6.14
C MET A 24 -9.77 8.83 6.98
N ASN A 25 -9.88 8.56 8.28
CA ASN A 25 -10.67 9.38 9.20
C ASN A 25 -10.01 10.74 9.46
N SER A 26 -8.67 10.83 9.47
CA SER A 26 -7.96 12.09 9.66
C SER A 26 -7.74 12.88 8.37
N LEU A 27 -7.59 12.21 7.23
CA LEU A 27 -7.19 12.82 5.95
C LEU A 27 -8.30 12.90 4.89
N GLY A 28 -9.42 12.20 5.09
CA GLY A 28 -10.57 12.27 4.16
C GLY A 28 -10.56 11.23 3.04
N GLY A 29 -9.75 10.17 3.13
CA GLY A 29 -9.66 9.12 2.11
C GLY A 29 -8.44 9.27 1.20
N PHE A 30 -8.45 8.55 0.07
CA PHE A 30 -7.38 8.60 -0.94
C PHE A 30 -7.99 8.72 -2.34
N ASP A 31 -7.52 9.67 -3.14
CA ASP A 31 -7.91 9.80 -4.55
C ASP A 31 -7.00 8.93 -5.45
N PRO A 32 -5.66 9.10 -5.42
CA PRO A 32 -4.74 8.10 -5.98
C PRO A 32 -4.09 7.22 -4.90
N VAL A 33 -3.93 5.95 -5.22
CA VAL A 33 -3.02 5.03 -4.51
C VAL A 33 -1.94 4.60 -5.51
N VAL A 34 -0.67 4.83 -5.18
CA VAL A 34 0.48 4.53 -6.04
C VAL A 34 1.45 3.66 -5.26
N GLY A 35 2.07 2.68 -5.91
CA GLY A 35 3.04 1.80 -5.28
C GLY A 35 4.07 1.25 -6.26
N GLY A 36 5.19 0.79 -5.71
CA GLY A 36 6.24 0.09 -6.44
C GLY A 36 7.02 -0.78 -5.46
N SER A 37 7.22 -2.06 -5.81
CA SER A 37 8.03 -2.98 -5.00
C SER A 37 9.49 -2.93 -5.44
N PRO A 38 10.45 -3.21 -4.53
CA PRO A 38 11.84 -3.41 -4.92
C PRO A 38 11.96 -4.49 -6.01
N CYS A 39 12.68 -4.16 -7.09
CA CYS A 39 12.79 -5.04 -8.27
C CYS A 39 14.06 -5.91 -8.27
N ASN A 40 14.82 -5.91 -7.18
CA ASN A 40 16.14 -6.55 -7.09
C ASN A 40 16.12 -8.07 -7.36
N ASN A 41 15.02 -8.75 -7.02
CA ASN A 41 14.79 -10.18 -7.28
C ASN A 41 14.11 -10.47 -8.62
N LEU A 42 13.66 -9.43 -9.34
CA LEU A 42 12.99 -9.50 -10.65
C LEU A 42 13.92 -9.09 -11.80
N ALA A 43 14.93 -8.25 -11.52
CA ALA A 43 15.82 -7.70 -12.52
C ALA A 43 16.72 -8.75 -13.17
N GLY A 44 16.83 -8.66 -14.52
CA GLY A 44 17.64 -9.56 -15.34
C GLY A 44 19.12 -9.67 -14.91
N SER A 45 19.62 -8.59 -14.31
CA SER A 45 21.01 -8.36 -13.95
C SER A 45 21.48 -9.13 -12.72
N ASN A 46 20.56 -9.64 -11.88
CA ASN A 46 20.89 -10.35 -10.64
C ASN A 46 20.68 -11.86 -10.80
N ARG A 47 21.62 -12.55 -11.46
CA ARG A 47 21.48 -13.97 -11.87
C ARG A 47 21.60 -14.98 -10.72
N HIS A 48 22.06 -14.55 -9.55
CA HIS A 48 22.35 -15.45 -8.42
C HIS A 48 21.20 -15.58 -7.39
N HIS A 49 20.25 -14.65 -7.36
CA HIS A 49 19.12 -14.62 -6.40
C HIS A 49 17.78 -14.33 -7.12
N ARG A 50 17.49 -15.14 -8.15
CA ARG A 50 16.28 -15.08 -8.96
C ARG A 50 15.13 -15.83 -8.27
N ASP A 51 14.64 -15.26 -7.17
CA ASP A 51 13.54 -15.86 -6.42
C ASP A 51 12.16 -15.41 -6.95
N GLY A 52 12.14 -14.63 -8.04
CA GLY A 52 10.90 -14.13 -8.64
C GLY A 52 10.16 -13.21 -7.66
N PHE A 53 8.86 -13.43 -7.45
CA PHE A 53 8.07 -12.72 -6.44
C PHE A 53 8.14 -13.36 -5.04
N GLU A 54 8.79 -14.51 -4.90
CA GLU A 54 8.99 -15.18 -3.61
C GLU A 54 10.25 -14.67 -2.88
N GLY A 55 11.05 -13.82 -3.55
CA GLY A 55 12.18 -13.15 -2.93
C GLY A 55 11.73 -12.21 -1.81
N LYS A 56 12.57 -12.11 -0.77
CA LYS A 56 12.28 -11.35 0.46
C LYS A 56 11.79 -9.92 0.20
N GLU A 57 12.38 -9.22 -0.78
CA GLU A 57 12.01 -7.83 -1.09
C GLU A 57 10.93 -7.74 -2.17
N SER A 58 10.93 -8.66 -3.14
CA SER A 58 9.92 -8.71 -4.21
C SER A 58 8.54 -9.13 -3.74
N ALA A 59 8.44 -9.87 -2.63
CA ALA A 59 7.17 -10.29 -2.03
C ALA A 59 6.29 -9.10 -1.62
N LEU A 60 6.90 -7.92 -1.36
CA LEU A 60 6.20 -6.66 -1.10
C LEU A 60 5.29 -6.22 -2.26
N PHE A 61 5.47 -6.80 -3.45
CA PHE A 61 4.51 -6.66 -4.54
C PHE A 61 3.11 -7.08 -4.13
N TYR A 62 2.97 -8.15 -3.35
CA TYR A 62 1.67 -8.64 -2.89
C TYR A 62 1.06 -7.75 -1.80
N ASP A 63 1.88 -7.17 -0.92
CA ASP A 63 1.42 -6.20 0.09
C ASP A 63 0.69 -5.02 -0.56
N TYR A 64 1.16 -4.54 -1.72
CA TYR A 64 0.48 -3.48 -2.47
C TYR A 64 -0.96 -3.87 -2.85
N PHE A 65 -1.19 -5.08 -3.37
CA PHE A 65 -2.55 -5.52 -3.72
C PHE A 65 -3.43 -5.67 -2.49
N CYS A 66 -2.89 -6.24 -1.40
CA CYS A 66 -3.62 -6.35 -0.14
C CYS A 66 -4.06 -4.97 0.38
N ILE A 67 -3.16 -3.98 0.37
CA ILE A 67 -3.47 -2.62 0.79
C ILE A 67 -4.49 -1.97 -0.14
N LEU A 68 -4.32 -2.13 -1.46
CA LEU A 68 -5.24 -1.56 -2.43
C LEU A 68 -6.67 -2.10 -2.26
N ASP A 69 -6.81 -3.39 -1.98
CA ASP A 69 -8.11 -4.01 -1.72
C ASP A 69 -8.70 -3.56 -0.39
N LEU A 70 -7.89 -3.40 0.66
CA LEU A 70 -8.33 -2.82 1.93
C LEU A 70 -8.84 -1.38 1.74
N VAL A 71 -8.10 -0.55 0.99
CA VAL A 71 -8.49 0.82 0.68
C VAL A 71 -9.86 0.86 -0.01
N LYS A 72 -10.04 0.06 -1.08
CA LYS A 72 -11.32 -0.03 -1.80
C LYS A 72 -12.46 -0.49 -0.89
N CYS A 73 -12.20 -1.49 -0.06
CA CYS A 73 -13.18 -2.05 0.88
C CYS A 73 -13.67 -0.98 1.87
N ILE A 74 -12.74 -0.27 2.51
CA ILE A 74 -13.05 0.78 3.48
C ILE A 74 -13.80 1.95 2.81
N MET A 75 -13.34 2.39 1.64
CA MET A 75 -13.98 3.51 0.92
C MET A 75 -15.38 3.16 0.44
N THR A 76 -15.60 1.92 -0.03
CA THR A 76 -16.94 1.45 -0.42
C THR A 76 -17.88 1.38 0.77
N LYS A 77 -17.42 0.83 1.92
CA LYS A 77 -18.21 0.80 3.16
C LYS A 77 -18.61 2.20 3.62
N LYS A 78 -17.67 3.15 3.60
CA LYS A 78 -17.98 4.55 3.95
C LYS A 78 -19.01 5.14 3.01
N SER A 79 -18.91 4.91 1.70
CA SER A 79 -19.91 5.39 0.75
C SER A 79 -21.30 4.81 1.01
N MET A 80 -21.40 3.55 1.44
CA MET A 80 -22.69 2.94 1.82
C MET A 80 -23.27 3.50 3.12
N ASN A 81 -22.43 3.98 4.05
CA ASN A 81 -22.91 4.58 5.30
C ASN A 81 -23.50 5.99 5.14
N PHE A 82 -23.37 6.59 3.95
CA PHE A 82 -24.00 7.88 3.59
C PHE A 82 -25.30 7.72 2.77
N LEU A 83 -25.75 6.48 2.53
CA LEU A 83 -27.03 6.11 1.89
C LEU A 83 -27.98 5.53 2.94
#